data_AF-A0A2P6VZH4-F1
#
_entry.id   AF-A0A2P6VZH4-F1
#
_cell.length_a   1.000
_cell.length_b   1.000
_cell.length_c   1.000
_cell.angle_alpha   90.00
_cell.angle_beta   90.00
_cell.angle_gamma   90.00
#
_symmetry.space_group_name_H-M   'P 1'
#
loop_
_entity.id
_entity.type
_entity.pdbx_description
1 polymer ?
#
loop_
_entity_poly.entity_id
_entity_poly.type
_entity_poly.pdbx_seq_one_letter_code
_entity_poly.pdbx_strand_id
1 'polypeptide(L)'
;MNAQLAVRHVHLEEGAEDATGATIHIHEEGLTLQDFFASIGWEVGSGAITTDEGETHAAEGNATITVRVDGEPVAAGFAVPLEPFASYVVEHEGADG
;
A
#
# COMPACT_ATOMS: atom_id res chain seq x y z
N MET A 1 -8.62 -22.83 -3.91
CA MET A 1 -8.82 -21.71 -4.86
C MET A 1 -8.01 -20.56 -4.29
N ASN A 2 -6.89 -20.21 -4.92
CA ASN A 2 -6.05 -19.11 -4.46
C ASN A 2 -6.80 -17.82 -4.77
N ALA A 3 -7.21 -17.08 -3.74
CA ALA A 3 -7.74 -15.74 -3.90
C ALA A 3 -6.55 -14.83 -4.23
N GLN A 4 -6.27 -14.66 -5.53
CA GLN A 4 -5.34 -13.64 -5.98
C GLN A 4 -6.02 -12.29 -5.75
N LEU A 5 -5.62 -11.59 -4.68
CA LEU A 5 -5.94 -10.19 -4.49
C LEU A 5 -5.59 -9.47 -5.80
N ALA A 6 -6.56 -8.78 -6.39
CA ALA A 6 -6.36 -8.03 -7.61
C ALA A 6 -5.14 -7.14 -7.42
N VAL A 7 -4.10 -7.39 -8.21
CA VAL A 7 -2.80 -6.70 -8.10
C VAL A 7 -3.01 -5.24 -8.51
N ARG A 8 -3.25 -4.37 -7.52
CA ARG A 8 -3.45 -2.93 -7.72
C ARG A 8 -2.10 -2.23 -7.59
N HIS A 9 -1.54 -1.78 -8.72
CA HIS A 9 -0.30 -1.00 -8.74
C HIS A 9 -0.64 0.48 -8.58
N VAL A 10 0.08 1.18 -7.69
CA VAL A 10 0.08 2.64 -7.64
C VAL A 10 1.31 3.12 -8.43
N HIS A 11 1.10 3.89 -9.49
CA HIS A 11 2.15 4.48 -10.32
C HIS A 11 2.07 6.01 -10.20
N LEU A 12 3.20 6.66 -9.90
CA LEU A 12 3.33 8.12 -9.84
C LEU A 12 4.05 8.64 -11.10
N GLU A 13 3.32 9.24 -12.06
CA GLU A 13 3.89 9.87 -13.28
C GLU A 13 3.70 11.41 -13.27
N GLU A 14 4.52 12.14 -14.03
CA GLU A 14 4.22 13.54 -14.38
C GLU A 14 2.94 13.57 -15.24
N GLY A 15 2.03 14.50 -14.94
CA GLY A 15 0.70 14.59 -15.55
C GLY A 15 0.72 14.72 -17.07
N ALA A 16 0.70 13.57 -17.75
CA ALA A 16 0.20 13.40 -19.11
C ALA A 16 -0.99 12.42 -19.04
N GLU A 17 -2.10 12.84 -19.63
CA GLU A 17 -3.45 12.30 -19.51
C GLU A 17 -3.64 10.92 -20.18
N ASP A 18 -3.16 9.79 -19.64
CA ASP A 18 -3.64 8.48 -20.16
C ASP A 18 -3.33 7.17 -19.38
N ALA A 19 -2.57 7.15 -18.29
CA ALA A 19 -2.36 5.89 -17.57
C ALA A 19 -3.57 5.54 -16.67
N THR A 20 -4.16 4.36 -16.87
CA THR A 20 -5.26 3.75 -16.08
C THR A 20 -4.86 3.42 -14.62
N GLY A 21 -4.38 4.41 -13.88
CA GLY A 21 -4.11 4.38 -12.44
C GLY A 21 -4.64 5.67 -11.81
N ALA A 22 -5.11 5.61 -10.56
CA ALA A 22 -5.51 6.82 -9.85
C ALA A 22 -4.27 7.66 -9.54
N THR A 23 -4.18 8.85 -10.14
CA THR A 23 -3.11 9.81 -9.84
C THR A 23 -3.39 10.51 -8.50
N ILE A 24 -2.40 10.52 -7.61
CA ILE A 24 -2.45 11.26 -6.34
C ILE A 24 -1.45 12.41 -6.44
N HIS A 25 -1.94 13.65 -6.37
CA HIS A 25 -1.08 14.84 -6.28
C HIS A 25 -0.82 15.20 -4.82
N ILE A 26 0.45 15.15 -4.41
CA ILE A 26 0.88 15.47 -3.06
C ILE A 26 1.41 16.91 -3.04
N HIS A 27 0.82 17.78 -2.20
CA HIS A 27 1.25 19.18 -2.03
C HIS A 27 2.21 19.37 -0.84
N GLU A 28 2.49 18.32 -0.08
CA GLU A 28 3.25 18.38 1.18
C GLU A 28 4.44 17.41 1.16
N GLU A 29 5.60 17.89 1.60
CA GLU A 29 6.80 17.05 1.75
C GLU A 29 6.72 16.22 3.04
N GLY A 30 7.28 15.01 3.02
CA GLY A 30 7.40 14.16 4.20
C GLY A 30 6.15 13.34 4.54
N LEU A 31 5.15 13.26 3.65
CA LEU A 31 4.06 12.30 3.79
C LEU A 31 4.59 10.87 3.73
N THR A 32 3.99 10.00 4.52
CA THR A 32 4.27 8.58 4.54
C THR A 32 3.20 7.80 3.78
N LEU A 33 3.49 6.54 3.48
CA LEU A 33 2.49 5.62 2.93
C LEU A 33 1.27 5.49 3.85
N GLN A 34 1.46 5.55 5.16
CA GLN A 34 0.38 5.57 6.15
C GLN A 34 -0.53 6.80 5.97
N ASP A 35 0.04 7.99 5.77
CA ASP A 35 -0.74 9.22 5.56
C ASP A 35 -1.57 9.13 4.28
N PHE A 36 -1.01 8.52 3.23
CA PHE A 36 -1.76 8.25 2.00
C PHE A 36 -2.98 7.36 2.26
N PHE A 37 -2.82 6.22 2.94
CA PHE A 37 -3.94 5.34 3.26
C PHE A 37 -4.99 6.04 4.16
N ALA A 38 -4.54 6.82 5.14
CA ALA A 38 -5.44 7.61 5.98
C ALA A 38 -6.26 8.61 5.15
N SER A 39 -5.69 9.20 4.08
CA SER A 39 -6.38 10.15 3.20
C SER A 39 -7.56 9.53 2.42
N ILE A 40 -7.53 8.21 2.19
CA ILE A 40 -8.60 7.45 1.55
C ILE A 40 -9.46 6.67 2.56
N GLY A 41 -9.31 6.95 3.86
CA GLY A 41 -10.11 6.34 4.92
C GLY A 41 -9.68 4.94 5.34
N TRP A 42 -8.48 4.50 4.95
CA TRP A 42 -7.92 3.21 5.35
C TRP A 42 -7.06 3.38 6.60
N GLU A 43 -7.19 2.45 7.54
CA GLU A 43 -6.32 2.34 8.71
C GLU A 43 -5.29 1.25 8.45
N VAL A 44 -4.00 1.59 8.44
CA VAL A 44 -2.92 0.65 8.13
C VAL A 44 -1.86 0.60 9.22
N GLY A 45 -1.32 -0.60 9.45
CA GLY A 45 -0.22 -0.82 10.37
C GLY A 45 0.42 -2.20 10.16
N SER A 46 1.52 -2.45 10.86
CA SER A 46 2.25 -3.73 10.74
C SER A 46 1.42 -4.96 11.16
N GLY A 47 0.34 -4.76 11.91
CA GLY A 47 -0.53 -5.84 12.40
C GLY A 47 -1.82 -6.03 11.60
N ALA A 48 -2.31 -5.01 10.89
CA ALA A 48 -3.55 -5.10 10.13
C ALA A 48 -3.70 -3.94 9.12
N ILE A 49 -4.53 -4.17 8.11
CA ILE A 49 -5.06 -3.18 7.19
C ILE A 49 -6.58 -3.22 7.31
N THR A 50 -7.22 -2.09 7.60
CA THR A 50 -8.67 -1.93 7.62
C THR A 50 -9.09 -0.95 6.53
N THR A 51 -9.95 -1.37 5.61
CA THR A 51 -10.43 -0.55 4.49
C THR A 51 -11.53 0.41 4.93
N ASP A 52 -11.85 1.39 4.08
CA ASP A 52 -12.97 2.32 4.26
C ASP A 52 -14.35 1.64 4.29
N GLU A 53 -14.43 0.42 3.74
CA GLU A 53 -15.62 -0.44 3.79
C GLU A 53 -15.69 -1.28 5.08
N GLY A 54 -14.68 -1.21 5.95
CA GLY A 54 -14.59 -1.93 7.22
C GLY A 54 -14.05 -3.36 7.10
N GLU A 55 -13.54 -3.78 5.94
CA GLU A 55 -12.85 -5.06 5.77
C GLU A 55 -11.48 -5.01 6.46
N THR A 56 -11.11 -6.05 7.21
CA THR A 56 -9.83 -6.11 7.93
C THR A 56 -8.99 -7.30 7.50
N HIS A 57 -7.75 -7.02 7.07
CA HIS A 57 -6.71 -8.00 6.76
C HIS A 57 -5.66 -7.99 7.86
N ALA A 58 -5.73 -8.96 8.78
CA ALA A 58 -4.81 -9.04 9.92
C ALA A 58 -3.58 -9.92 9.61
N ALA A 59 -2.42 -9.51 10.14
CA ALA A 59 -1.20 -10.32 10.17
C ALA A 59 -1.21 -11.25 11.39
N GLU A 60 -2.09 -12.26 11.37
CA GLU A 60 -2.24 -13.26 12.43
C GLU A 60 -1.72 -14.64 12.02
N GLY A 61 -1.22 -15.41 13.01
CA GLY A 61 -0.67 -16.75 12.76
C GLY A 61 0.61 -16.69 11.93
N ASN A 62 0.61 -17.29 10.73
CA ASN A 62 1.72 -17.17 9.78
C ASN A 62 1.45 -16.08 8.71
N ALA A 63 0.35 -15.34 8.81
CA ALA A 63 0.09 -14.26 7.87
C ALA A 63 0.98 -13.05 8.18
N THR A 64 1.48 -12.40 7.14
CA THR A 64 2.37 -11.24 7.26
C THR A 64 1.91 -10.11 6.35
N ILE A 65 2.23 -8.88 6.76
CA ILE A 65 2.08 -7.68 5.91
C ILE A 65 3.48 -7.16 5.59
N THR A 66 3.80 -7.09 4.31
CA THR A 66 5.08 -6.57 3.82
C THR A 66 4.83 -5.36 2.93
N VAL A 67 5.59 -4.29 3.16
CA VAL A 67 5.63 -3.14 2.25
C VAL A 67 6.89 -3.24 1.42
N ARG A 68 6.74 -3.10 0.09
CA ARG A 68 7.85 -3.02 -0.86
C ARG A 68 7.87 -1.66 -1.53
N VAL A 69 9.08 -1.15 -1.73
CA VAL A 69 9.36 0.04 -2.55
C VAL A 69 10.25 -0.39 -3.70
N ASP A 70 9.80 -0.14 -4.93
CA ASP A 70 10.50 -0.54 -6.17
C ASP A 70 10.90 -2.03 -6.21
N GLY A 71 10.05 -2.87 -5.62
CA GLY A 71 10.22 -4.33 -5.56
C GLY A 71 10.96 -4.83 -4.32
N GLU A 72 11.60 -3.95 -3.56
CA GLU A 72 12.40 -4.32 -2.38
C GLU A 72 11.62 -4.11 -1.08
N PRO A 73 11.62 -5.09 -0.14
CA PRO A 73 10.92 -4.95 1.12
C PRO A 73 11.58 -3.87 2.00
N VAL A 74 10.76 -3.02 2.61
CA VAL A 74 11.22 -1.93 3.48
C VAL A 74 10.85 -2.18 4.95
N ALA A 75 11.85 -2.07 5.83
CA ALA A 75 11.64 -2.26 7.27
C ALA A 75 10.76 -1.17 7.91
N ALA A 76 10.69 0.00 7.28
CA ALA A 76 9.83 1.10 7.73
C ALA A 76 8.33 0.79 7.58
N GLY A 77 7.96 -0.21 6.76
CA GLY A 77 6.55 -0.54 6.52
C GLY A 77 5.77 0.66 5.99
N PHE A 78 4.60 0.93 6.60
CA PHE A 78 3.76 2.07 6.24
C PHE A 78 4.36 3.44 6.63
N ALA A 79 5.38 3.49 7.48
CA ALA A 79 6.07 4.74 7.82
C ALA A 79 7.08 5.18 6.75
N VAL A 80 7.18 4.45 5.63
CA VAL A 80 8.07 4.84 4.52
C VAL A 80 7.59 6.18 3.92
N PRO A 81 8.49 7.15 3.71
CA PRO A 81 8.15 8.39 3.01
C PRO A 81 7.72 8.12 1.57
N LEU A 82 6.80 8.93 1.07
CA LEU A 82 6.41 8.91 -0.34
C LEU A 82 7.40 9.72 -1.17
N GLU A 83 8.14 9.01 -2.00
CA GLU A 83 9.05 9.56 -3.00
C GLU A 83 8.40 9.61 -4.39
N PRO A 84 8.63 10.69 -5.17
CA PRO A 84 8.22 10.73 -6.58
C PRO A 84 8.79 9.55 -7.37
N PHE A 85 7.99 9.01 -8.30
CA PHE A 85 8.36 7.92 -9.21
C PHE A 85 8.62 6.54 -8.56
N ALA A 86 8.53 6.44 -7.24
CA ALA A 86 8.62 5.16 -6.55
C ALA A 86 7.31 4.37 -6.68
N SER A 87 7.44 3.05 -6.78
CA SER A 87 6.33 2.10 -6.77
C SER A 87 6.18 1.48 -5.39
N TYR A 88 4.98 1.51 -4.83
CA TYR A 88 4.66 0.94 -3.52
C TYR A 88 3.75 -0.26 -3.68
N VAL A 89 4.14 -1.39 -3.09
CA VAL A 89 3.31 -2.60 -3.04
C VAL A 89 3.13 -3.01 -1.58
N VAL A 90 1.88 -3.20 -1.17
CA VAL A 90 1.52 -3.76 0.13
C VAL A 90 1.05 -5.19 -0.10
N GLU A 91 1.80 -6.15 0.42
CA GLU A 91 1.52 -7.58 0.29
C GLU A 91 0.95 -8.10 1.62
N HIS A 92 -0.19 -8.77 1.56
CA HIS A 92 -0.72 -9.59 2.65
C HIS A 92 -0.57 -11.05 2.22
N GLU A 93 0.39 -11.75 2.82
CA GLU A 93 0.61 -13.17 2.56
C GLU A 93 -0.10 -13.96 3.66
N GLY A 94 -1.00 -14.88 3.27
CA GLY A 94 -1.71 -15.73 4.21
C GLY A 94 -0.86 -16.89 4.71
N ALA A 95 -1.22 -17.46 5.86
CA ALA A 95 -0.80 -18.80 6.24
C ALA A 95 -1.46 -19.80 5.28
N ASP A 96 -0.75 -20.26 4.25
CA ASP A 96 -1.24 -21.32 3.38
C ASP A 96 -1.63 -22.55 4.22
N GLY A 97 -2.89 -22.95 4.09
CA GLY A 97 -3.41 -24.27 4.45
C GLY A 97 -3.69 -25.08 3.19
#